data_AF-A0A182VRA7-F1
#
_entry.id   AF-A0A182VRA7-F1
#
_cell.length_a   1.000
_cell.length_b   1.000
_cell.length_c   1.000
_cell.angle_alpha   90.00
_cell.angle_beta   90.00
_cell.angle_gamma   90.00
#
_symmetry.space_group_name_H-M   'P 1'
#
loop_
_entity.id
_entity.type
_entity.pdbx_description
1 polymer ?
#
loop_
_entity_poly.entity_id
_entity_poly.type
_entity_poly.pdbx_seq_one_letter_code
_entity_poly.pdbx_strand_id
1 'polypeptide(L)'
;MCVCVAGQKGQICAFHIRIHQPPEIRFLSKVSGLVKRLSRSTHFTTQELEVVLLVYYKMLKNDPDASGGQISRQQLTTVFDTAFGITDTAVIRRIYAALDGGTSSHVSMETWARMVSLYVRGTLEEKIQYCYRVYDIQREGMIRRDFLMVLLRGCIRQEEGVDEAVKDLVDILMTRLDLDRDGAISFEDYRKTVLGTPLLLECLGQALPDRIRVVAFATTFLVM
;
A
#
# COMPACT_ATOMS: atom_id res chain seq x y z
N MET A 1 19.62 39.59 10.74
CA MET A 1 20.14 40.32 11.92
C MET A 1 19.11 40.25 13.03
N CYS A 2 19.37 39.49 14.09
CA CYS A 2 18.53 39.50 15.29
C CYS A 2 19.04 40.59 16.23
N VAL A 3 18.18 41.55 16.57
CA VAL A 3 18.42 42.48 17.66
C VAL A 3 17.96 41.77 18.94
N CYS A 4 18.90 41.20 19.69
CA CYS A 4 18.62 40.74 21.04
C CYS A 4 18.55 41.97 21.95
N VAL A 5 17.33 42.34 22.38
CA VAL A 5 17.17 43.28 23.48
C VAL A 5 17.49 42.53 24.77
N ALA A 6 18.58 42.92 25.42
CA ALA A 6 18.97 42.42 26.72
C ALA A 6 17.99 42.92 27.79
N GLY A 7 17.49 42.00 28.62
CA GLY A 7 16.90 42.34 29.92
C GLY A 7 15.43 41.98 30.09
N GLN A 8 15.15 40.72 30.46
CA GLN A 8 14.28 40.34 31.59
C GLN A 8 14.21 38.81 31.68
N LYS A 9 14.47 38.28 32.88
CA LYS A 9 14.33 36.84 33.20
C LYS A 9 12.88 36.43 32.92
N GLY A 10 12.67 35.45 32.02
CA GLY A 10 11.39 34.73 31.92
C GLY A 10 10.72 34.65 30.55
N GLN A 11 11.24 35.27 29.49
CA GLN A 11 10.69 35.08 28.14
C GLN A 11 11.54 34.11 27.33
N ILE A 12 11.27 32.81 27.50
CA ILE A 12 11.66 31.81 26.50
C ILE A 12 10.77 32.09 25.29
N CYS A 13 11.32 32.73 24.26
CA CYS A 13 10.61 32.99 23.02
C CYS A 13 10.06 31.66 22.45
N ALA A 14 8.81 31.63 21.99
CA ALA A 14 8.20 30.41 21.42
C ALA A 14 9.05 29.77 20.29
N PHE A 15 9.91 30.58 19.66
CA PHE A 15 10.94 30.15 18.71
C PHE A 15 12.05 29.28 19.34
N HIS A 16 12.46 29.58 20.58
CA HIS A 16 13.49 28.84 21.31
C HIS A 16 12.97 27.47 21.77
N ILE A 17 11.69 27.37 22.13
CA ILE A 17 11.03 26.09 22.48
C ILE A 17 10.97 25.16 21.26
N ARG A 18 10.73 25.70 20.05
CA ARG A 18 10.68 24.91 18.80
C ARG A 18 11.99 24.21 18.43
N ILE A 19 13.14 24.73 18.86
CA ILE A 19 14.45 24.18 18.49
C ILE A 19 14.82 22.99 19.39
N HIS A 20 14.37 22.98 20.65
CA HIS A 20 14.70 21.95 21.65
C HIS A 20 13.75 20.74 21.69
N GLN A 21 12.68 20.72 20.89
CA GLN A 21 11.81 19.55 20.84
C GLN A 21 12.44 18.38 20.04
N PRO A 22 12.21 17.12 20.45
CA PRO A 22 12.63 15.94 19.69
C PRO A 22 12.23 16.03 18.20
N PRO A 23 13.08 15.55 17.27
CA PRO A 23 12.80 15.56 15.84
C PRO A 23 11.41 15.06 15.45
N GLU A 24 10.92 14.06 16.16
CA GLU A 24 9.60 13.42 16.00
C GLU A 24 8.47 14.41 16.27
N ILE A 25 8.54 15.17 17.38
CA ILE A 25 7.52 16.15 17.74
C ILE A 25 7.48 17.29 16.71
N ARG A 26 8.66 17.75 16.25
CA ARG A 26 8.76 18.76 15.19
C ARG A 26 8.16 18.26 13.87
N PHE A 27 8.41 17.00 13.53
CA PHE A 27 7.82 16.35 12.36
C PHE A 27 6.29 16.29 12.47
N LEU A 28 5.75 15.79 13.58
CA LEU A 28 4.30 15.70 13.81
C LEU A 28 3.63 17.08 13.74
N SER A 29 4.25 18.11 14.31
CA SER A 29 3.75 19.48 14.18
C SER A 29 3.64 19.92 12.71
N LYS A 30 4.66 19.62 11.89
CA LYS A 30 4.68 19.95 10.45
C LYS A 30 3.62 19.18 9.65
N VAL A 31 3.32 17.94 10.02
CA VAL A 31 2.34 17.10 9.29
C VAL A 31 0.93 17.10 9.90
N SER A 32 0.69 17.87 10.96
CA SER A 32 -0.62 17.95 11.63
C SER A 32 -1.80 18.25 10.68
N GLY A 33 -1.60 19.11 9.68
CA GLY A 33 -2.60 19.39 8.65
C GLY A 33 -2.87 18.19 7.73
N LEU A 34 -1.85 17.37 7.45
CA LEU A 34 -1.97 16.13 6.69
C LEU A 34 -2.71 15.05 7.50
N VAL A 35 -2.38 14.89 8.78
CA VAL A 35 -3.08 13.96 9.70
C VAL A 35 -4.58 14.21 9.69
N LYS A 36 -5.00 15.47 9.84
CA LYS A 36 -6.43 15.86 9.81
C LYS A 36 -7.13 15.55 8.48
N ARG A 37 -6.41 15.57 7.34
CA ARG A 37 -6.98 15.19 6.04
C ARG A 37 -7.09 13.67 5.91
N LEU A 38 -6.03 12.97 6.30
CA LEU A 38 -5.98 11.51 6.22
C LEU A 38 -6.98 10.86 7.15
N SER A 39 -7.26 11.43 8.32
CA SER A 39 -8.27 10.89 9.25
C SER A 39 -9.70 10.89 8.70
N ARG A 40 -9.94 11.61 7.60
CA ARG A 40 -11.25 11.65 6.91
C ARG A 40 -11.33 10.70 5.71
N SER A 41 -10.19 10.12 5.30
CA SER A 41 -10.07 9.30 4.09
C SER A 41 -9.36 7.97 4.33
N THR A 42 -9.12 7.63 5.60
CA THR A 42 -8.51 6.37 6.05
C THR A 42 -9.27 5.85 7.26
N HIS A 43 -9.05 4.58 7.60
CA HIS A 43 -9.68 3.90 8.74
C HIS A 43 -8.92 4.13 10.06
N PHE A 44 -8.15 5.21 10.14
CA PHE A 44 -7.31 5.53 11.30
C PHE A 44 -7.76 6.81 12.00
N THR A 45 -7.67 6.77 13.33
CA THR A 45 -7.76 7.95 14.20
C THR A 45 -6.58 8.89 13.98
N THR A 46 -6.65 10.10 14.54
CA THR A 46 -5.53 11.05 14.49
C THR A 46 -4.30 10.52 15.20
N GLN A 47 -4.44 9.86 16.36
CA GLN A 47 -3.31 9.28 17.08
C GLN A 47 -2.64 8.16 16.28
N GLU A 48 -3.43 7.25 15.71
CA GLU A 48 -2.90 6.16 14.89
C GLU A 48 -2.17 6.70 13.65
N LEU A 49 -2.69 7.75 13.02
CA LEU A 49 -2.04 8.39 11.87
C LEU A 49 -0.72 9.05 12.25
N GLU A 50 -0.61 9.67 13.41
CA GLU A 50 0.67 10.20 13.88
C GLU A 50 1.72 9.08 13.99
N VAL A 51 1.35 7.92 14.52
CA VAL A 51 2.26 6.77 14.58
C VAL A 51 2.59 6.22 13.20
N VAL A 52 1.60 6.03 12.32
CA VAL A 52 1.81 5.55 10.94
C VAL A 52 2.75 6.49 10.17
N LEU A 53 2.64 7.81 10.38
CA LEU A 53 3.53 8.79 9.78
C LEU A 53 4.90 8.86 10.46
N LEU A 54 5.02 8.53 11.75
CA LEU A 54 6.32 8.36 12.40
C LEU A 54 7.08 7.15 11.87
N VAL A 55 6.40 6.04 11.57
CA VAL A 55 7.00 4.89 10.87
C VAL A 55 7.55 5.34 9.52
N TYR A 56 6.76 6.09 8.76
CA TYR A 56 7.22 6.68 7.50
C TYR A 56 8.44 7.60 7.69
N TYR A 57 8.42 8.47 8.70
CA TYR A 57 9.54 9.35 9.00
C TYR A 57 10.83 8.59 9.30
N LYS A 58 10.74 7.48 10.04
CA LYS A 58 11.89 6.60 10.31
C LYS A 58 12.43 5.95 9.04
N MET A 59 11.55 5.45 8.16
CA MET A 59 11.96 4.91 6.86
C MET A 59 12.67 5.99 6.02
N LEU A 60 12.09 7.20 5.95
CA LEU A 60 12.68 8.33 5.24
C LEU A 60 14.07 8.72 5.75
N LYS A 61 14.33 8.57 7.06
CA LYS A 61 15.64 8.87 7.64
C LYS A 61 16.70 7.82 7.33
N ASN A 62 16.29 6.59 7.09
CA ASN A 62 17.18 5.47 6.81
C ASN A 62 17.37 5.21 5.31
N ASP A 63 16.65 5.94 4.47
CA ASP A 63 16.63 5.77 3.02
C ASP A 63 17.66 6.68 2.34
N PRO A 64 18.75 6.12 1.78
CA PRO A 64 19.79 6.92 1.12
C PRO A 64 19.31 7.55 -0.19
N ASP A 65 18.29 6.97 -0.81
CA ASP A 65 17.74 7.40 -2.09
C ASP A 65 16.49 8.29 -1.91
N ALA A 66 16.20 8.72 -0.68
CA ALA A 66 15.08 9.60 -0.39
C ALA A 66 15.24 10.96 -1.09
N SER A 67 14.24 11.35 -1.86
CA SER A 67 14.18 12.65 -2.55
C SER A 67 12.85 13.35 -2.31
N GLY A 68 12.87 14.69 -2.27
CA GLY A 68 11.66 15.50 -2.09
C GLY A 68 10.90 15.27 -0.78
N GLY A 69 11.55 14.68 0.24
CA GLY A 69 10.88 14.26 1.48
C GLY A 69 10.01 13.01 1.31
N GLN A 70 10.26 12.22 0.27
CA GLN A 70 9.57 10.98 -0.04
C GLN A 70 10.52 9.79 0.04
N ILE A 71 10.00 8.62 0.44
CA ILE A 71 10.79 7.38 0.44
C ILE A 71 10.91 6.86 -0.99
N SER A 72 12.04 6.29 -1.34
CA SER A 72 12.26 5.58 -2.59
C SER A 72 11.38 4.33 -2.67
N ARG A 73 11.05 3.90 -3.88
CA ARG A 73 10.42 2.59 -4.08
C ARG A 73 11.29 1.45 -3.55
N GLN A 74 12.61 1.58 -3.64
CA GLN A 74 13.50 0.55 -3.10
C GLN A 74 13.31 0.37 -1.59
N GLN A 75 13.20 1.48 -0.84
CA GLN A 75 12.90 1.42 0.59
C GLN A 75 11.55 0.75 0.87
N LEU A 76 10.50 1.04 0.10
CA LEU A 76 9.20 0.38 0.29
C LEU A 76 9.22 -1.10 -0.13
N THR A 77 9.99 -1.47 -1.16
CA THR A 77 10.20 -2.87 -1.57
C THR A 77 10.81 -3.70 -0.45
N THR A 78 11.79 -3.16 0.28
CA THR A 78 12.35 -3.82 1.47
C THR A 78 11.29 -4.07 2.54
N VAL A 79 10.34 -3.14 2.72
CA VAL A 79 9.23 -3.32 3.66
C VAL A 79 8.25 -4.37 3.16
N PHE A 80 7.99 -4.45 1.84
CA PHE A 80 7.16 -5.50 1.27
C PHE A 80 7.70 -6.89 1.58
N ASP A 81 9.00 -7.10 1.40
CA ASP A 81 9.66 -8.36 1.73
C ASP A 81 9.65 -8.64 3.24
N THR A 82 10.25 -7.73 4.02
CA THR A 82 10.51 -7.97 5.45
C THR A 82 9.26 -7.95 6.31
N ALA A 83 8.37 -6.96 6.12
CA ALA A 83 7.20 -6.76 6.96
C ALA A 83 5.94 -7.40 6.40
N PHE A 84 5.76 -7.42 5.08
CA PHE A 84 4.49 -7.82 4.44
C PHE A 84 4.53 -9.18 3.74
N GLY A 85 5.71 -9.78 3.55
CA GLY A 85 5.87 -11.11 2.95
C GLY A 85 5.58 -11.17 1.45
N ILE A 86 5.66 -10.03 0.77
CA ILE A 86 5.49 -9.96 -0.68
C ILE A 86 6.88 -9.82 -1.29
N THR A 87 7.35 -10.87 -1.95
CA THR A 87 8.72 -10.97 -2.47
C THR A 87 8.79 -11.02 -3.98
N ASP A 88 7.69 -11.40 -4.65
CA ASP A 88 7.63 -11.45 -6.10
C ASP A 88 7.72 -10.02 -6.69
N THR A 89 8.78 -9.78 -7.45
CA THR A 89 9.06 -8.45 -8.03
C THR A 89 8.03 -8.02 -9.08
N ALA A 90 7.41 -8.96 -9.79
CA ALA A 90 6.33 -8.66 -10.74
C ALA A 90 5.05 -8.27 -9.99
N VAL A 91 4.74 -8.91 -8.88
CA VAL A 91 3.64 -8.52 -7.97
C VAL A 91 3.90 -7.13 -7.41
N ILE A 92 5.09 -6.87 -6.84
CA ILE A 92 5.46 -5.57 -6.28
C ILE A 92 5.33 -4.46 -7.33
N ARG A 93 5.76 -4.70 -8.58
CA ARG A 93 5.59 -3.74 -9.68
C ARG A 93 4.12 -3.43 -9.97
N ARG A 94 3.24 -4.43 -9.93
CA ARG A 94 1.78 -4.25 -10.10
C ARG A 94 1.18 -3.50 -8.91
N ILE A 95 1.63 -3.77 -7.69
CA ILE A 95 1.24 -3.02 -6.48
C ILE A 95 1.59 -1.54 -6.63
N TYR A 96 2.81 -1.20 -7.08
CA TYR A 96 3.17 0.17 -7.36
C TYR A 96 2.25 0.82 -8.40
N ALA A 97 1.96 0.11 -9.49
CA ALA A 97 1.00 0.57 -10.47
C ALA A 97 -0.38 0.86 -9.86
N ALA A 98 -0.88 0.00 -8.97
CA ALA A 98 -2.16 0.16 -8.30
C ALA A 98 -2.19 1.30 -7.24
N LEU A 99 -1.05 1.63 -6.63
CA LEU A 99 -0.95 2.64 -5.57
C LEU A 99 -0.87 4.09 -6.09
N ASP A 100 -0.05 4.34 -7.11
CA ASP A 100 0.27 5.70 -7.55
C ASP A 100 0.30 5.89 -9.09
N GLY A 101 -0.14 4.89 -9.86
CA GLY A 101 -0.06 4.93 -11.32
C GLY A 101 1.22 4.29 -11.89
N GLY A 102 2.22 3.97 -11.06
CA GLY A 102 3.39 3.21 -11.47
C GLY A 102 4.56 4.04 -11.99
N THR A 103 4.41 5.36 -12.16
CA THR A 103 5.41 6.24 -12.78
C THR A 103 6.32 6.96 -11.79
N SER A 104 5.92 7.09 -10.52
CA SER A 104 6.73 7.77 -9.51
C SER A 104 7.86 6.86 -8.99
N SER A 105 9.11 7.33 -8.96
CA SER A 105 10.20 6.57 -8.30
C SER A 105 10.14 6.63 -6.77
N HIS A 106 9.25 7.46 -6.22
CA HIS A 106 9.13 7.72 -4.79
C HIS A 106 7.68 7.58 -4.31
N VAL A 107 7.51 7.25 -3.04
CA VAL A 107 6.21 7.03 -2.40
C VAL A 107 5.96 8.13 -1.38
N SER A 108 4.81 8.78 -1.48
CA SER A 108 4.41 9.86 -0.57
C SER A 108 3.87 9.34 0.76
N MET A 109 3.87 10.21 1.79
CA MET A 109 3.19 9.95 3.07
C MET A 109 1.70 9.61 2.89
N GLU A 110 1.02 10.23 1.92
CA GLU A 110 -0.39 9.96 1.65
C GLU A 110 -0.60 8.56 1.06
N THR A 111 0.23 8.17 0.09
CA THR A 111 0.20 6.84 -0.52
C THR A 111 0.46 5.76 0.53
N TRP A 112 1.48 5.96 1.37
CA TRP A 112 1.81 5.07 2.48
C TRP A 112 0.63 4.91 3.46
N ALA A 113 0.07 6.02 3.95
CA ALA A 113 -1.01 5.97 4.92
C ALA A 113 -2.28 5.29 4.37
N ARG A 114 -2.64 5.55 3.11
CA ARG A 114 -3.78 4.88 2.46
C ARG A 114 -3.54 3.38 2.25
N MET A 115 -2.33 2.99 1.85
CA MET A 115 -1.94 1.58 1.71
C MET A 115 -2.04 0.84 3.05
N VAL A 116 -1.46 1.41 4.12
CA VAL A 116 -1.50 0.80 5.46
C VAL A 116 -2.94 0.72 5.98
N SER A 117 -3.76 1.74 5.72
CA SER A 117 -5.20 1.73 6.07
C SER A 117 -5.94 0.58 5.38
N LEU A 118 -5.72 0.40 4.07
CA LEU A 118 -6.30 -0.69 3.30
C LEU A 118 -5.88 -2.07 3.83
N TYR A 119 -4.59 -2.27 4.12
CA TYR A 119 -4.09 -3.58 4.55
C TYR A 119 -4.60 -3.97 5.94
N VAL A 120 -4.60 -3.02 6.87
CA VAL A 120 -4.93 -3.30 8.28
C VAL A 120 -6.44 -3.28 8.53
N ARG A 121 -7.18 -2.38 7.89
CA ARG A 121 -8.61 -2.13 8.18
C ARG A 121 -9.50 -1.99 6.95
N GLY A 122 -8.97 -2.22 5.74
CA GLY A 122 -9.75 -2.12 4.51
C GLY A 122 -10.94 -3.07 4.51
N THR A 123 -12.08 -2.54 4.11
CA THR A 123 -13.31 -3.30 3.84
C THR A 123 -13.10 -4.28 2.69
N LEU A 124 -13.98 -5.28 2.60
CA LEU A 124 -13.95 -6.22 1.47
C LEU A 124 -14.05 -5.48 0.12
N GLU A 125 -14.92 -4.48 0.03
CA GLU A 125 -15.11 -3.67 -1.18
C GLU A 125 -13.83 -2.92 -1.60
N GLU A 126 -13.15 -2.27 -0.64
CA GLU A 126 -11.88 -1.58 -0.94
C GLU A 126 -10.79 -2.57 -1.38
N LYS A 127 -10.77 -3.77 -0.77
CA LYS A 127 -9.84 -4.83 -1.15
C LYS A 127 -10.13 -5.40 -2.53
N ILE A 128 -11.41 -5.63 -2.88
CA ILE A 128 -11.82 -6.01 -4.24
C ILE A 128 -11.33 -4.97 -5.24
N GLN A 129 -11.59 -3.69 -4.98
CA GLN A 129 -11.16 -2.62 -5.88
C GLN A 129 -9.63 -2.55 -6.02
N TYR A 130 -8.90 -2.76 -4.92
CA TYR A 130 -7.45 -2.78 -4.94
C TYR A 130 -6.88 -3.99 -5.69
N CYS A 131 -7.33 -5.21 -5.38
CA CYS A 131 -6.87 -6.43 -6.03
C CYS A 131 -7.14 -6.37 -7.54
N TYR A 132 -8.32 -5.91 -7.95
CA TYR A 132 -8.62 -5.72 -9.38
C TYR A 132 -7.63 -4.76 -10.05
N ARG A 133 -7.29 -3.62 -9.42
CA ARG A 133 -6.27 -2.69 -9.95
C ARG A 133 -4.87 -3.30 -10.04
N VAL A 134 -4.54 -4.27 -9.20
CA VAL A 134 -3.27 -5.02 -9.26
C VAL A 134 -3.28 -6.00 -10.44
N TYR A 135 -4.44 -6.60 -10.74
CA TYR A 135 -4.59 -7.60 -11.81
C TYR A 135 -4.81 -7.00 -13.21
N ASP A 136 -5.46 -5.84 -13.32
CA ASP A 136 -5.64 -5.10 -14.57
C ASP A 136 -4.32 -4.42 -15.00
N ILE A 137 -3.37 -5.23 -15.47
CA ILE A 137 -2.02 -4.81 -15.85
C ILE A 137 -2.06 -3.76 -16.96
N GLN A 138 -3.02 -3.86 -17.90
CA GLN A 138 -3.14 -2.93 -19.03
C GLN A 138 -3.93 -1.66 -18.70
N ARG A 139 -4.67 -1.65 -17.60
CA ARG A 139 -5.58 -0.55 -17.23
C ARG A 139 -6.67 -0.30 -18.27
N GLU A 140 -7.12 -1.36 -18.92
CA GLU A 140 -8.17 -1.31 -19.94
C GLU A 140 -9.56 -1.51 -19.31
N GLY A 141 -9.62 -1.75 -17.99
CA GLY A 141 -10.86 -2.02 -17.28
C GLY A 141 -11.34 -3.46 -17.43
N MET A 142 -10.59 -4.30 -18.15
CA MET A 142 -10.91 -5.70 -18.46
C MET A 142 -9.66 -6.57 -18.37
N ILE A 143 -9.76 -7.74 -17.73
CA ILE A 143 -8.68 -8.72 -17.67
C ILE A 143 -8.94 -9.80 -18.71
N ARG A 144 -8.26 -9.71 -19.87
CA ARG A 144 -8.39 -10.71 -20.94
C ARG A 144 -7.69 -12.02 -20.57
N ARG A 145 -8.12 -13.10 -21.22
CA ARG A 145 -7.54 -14.44 -21.09
C ARG A 145 -6.01 -14.49 -21.20
N ASP A 146 -5.42 -13.80 -22.18
CA ASP A 146 -3.95 -13.80 -22.36
C ASP A 146 -3.22 -13.20 -21.15
N PHE A 147 -3.85 -12.21 -20.48
CA PHE A 147 -3.26 -11.59 -19.29
C PHE A 147 -3.45 -12.45 -18.03
N LEU A 148 -4.53 -13.24 -17.95
CA LEU A 148 -4.66 -14.25 -16.89
C LEU A 148 -3.51 -15.25 -16.90
N MET A 149 -3.08 -15.71 -18.08
CA MET A 149 -1.91 -16.58 -18.20
C MET A 149 -0.66 -15.93 -17.58
N VAL A 150 -0.45 -14.64 -17.80
CA VAL A 150 0.69 -13.88 -17.26
C VAL A 150 0.58 -13.69 -15.73
N LEU A 151 -0.63 -13.51 -15.20
CA LEU A 151 -0.87 -13.41 -13.76
C LEU A 151 -0.55 -14.74 -13.07
N LEU A 152 -1.06 -15.85 -13.61
CA LEU A 152 -1.02 -17.17 -12.98
C LEU A 152 0.32 -17.89 -13.17
N ARG A 153 1.08 -17.62 -14.24
CA ARG A 153 2.44 -18.16 -14.40
C ARG A 153 3.36 -17.81 -13.22
N GLY A 154 3.17 -16.65 -12.59
CA GLY A 154 3.94 -16.27 -11.39
C GLY A 154 3.50 -17.00 -10.12
N CYS A 155 2.35 -17.65 -10.12
CA CYS A 155 1.78 -18.34 -8.96
C CYS A 155 2.17 -19.83 -8.90
N ILE A 156 2.61 -20.42 -10.03
CA ILE A 156 2.93 -21.84 -10.15
C ILE A 156 4.45 -22.01 -10.19
N ARG A 157 4.97 -22.98 -9.42
CA ARG A 157 6.40 -23.31 -9.42
C ARG A 157 6.82 -23.81 -10.79
N GLN A 158 7.91 -23.28 -11.33
CA GLN A 158 8.37 -23.64 -12.68
C GLN A 158 8.87 -25.10 -12.72
N GLU A 159 8.04 -25.97 -13.29
CA GLU A 159 8.26 -27.40 -13.49
C GLU A 159 7.80 -27.81 -14.91
N GLU A 160 8.05 -29.06 -15.30
CA GLU A 160 7.52 -29.59 -16.56
C GLU A 160 5.97 -29.63 -16.51
N GLY A 161 5.31 -29.17 -17.58
CA GLY A 161 3.84 -29.15 -17.68
C GLY A 161 3.14 -27.94 -17.03
N VAL A 162 3.90 -26.91 -16.61
CA VAL A 162 3.30 -25.68 -16.04
C VAL A 162 2.38 -24.98 -17.03
N ASP A 163 2.70 -24.96 -18.32
CA ASP A 163 1.89 -24.26 -19.31
C ASP A 163 0.49 -24.89 -19.46
N GLU A 164 0.39 -26.22 -19.40
CA GLU A 164 -0.87 -26.97 -19.38
C GLU A 164 -1.66 -26.69 -18.09
N ALA A 165 -0.99 -26.75 -16.93
CA ALA A 165 -1.63 -26.45 -15.64
C ALA A 165 -2.16 -25.00 -15.57
N VAL A 166 -1.41 -24.04 -16.12
CA VAL A 166 -1.85 -22.64 -16.23
C VAL A 166 -3.05 -22.53 -17.17
N LYS A 167 -3.05 -23.20 -18.32
CA LYS A 167 -4.20 -23.19 -19.27
C LYS A 167 -5.47 -23.70 -18.58
N ASP A 168 -5.39 -24.85 -17.90
CA ASP A 168 -6.51 -25.43 -17.18
C ASP A 168 -7.03 -24.50 -16.09
N LEU A 169 -6.12 -23.86 -15.34
CA LEU A 169 -6.50 -22.89 -14.33
C LEU A 169 -7.16 -21.64 -14.92
N VAL A 170 -6.68 -21.15 -16.07
CA VAL A 170 -7.32 -20.06 -16.79
C VAL A 170 -8.72 -20.45 -17.25
N ASP A 171 -8.93 -21.65 -17.76
CA ASP A 171 -10.26 -22.13 -18.16
C ASP A 171 -11.24 -22.18 -16.98
N ILE A 172 -10.78 -22.69 -15.84
CA ILE A 172 -11.57 -22.72 -14.60
C ILE A 172 -11.91 -21.30 -14.15
N LEU A 173 -10.94 -20.40 -14.12
CA LEU A 173 -11.14 -19.03 -13.65
C LEU A 173 -12.03 -18.21 -14.58
N MET A 174 -11.88 -18.34 -15.90
CA MET A 174 -12.79 -17.73 -16.86
C MET A 174 -14.22 -18.21 -16.63
N THR A 175 -14.44 -19.51 -16.46
CA THR A 175 -15.78 -20.07 -16.19
C THR A 175 -16.40 -19.52 -14.89
N ARG A 176 -15.58 -19.12 -13.92
CA ARG A 176 -16.03 -18.61 -12.62
C ARG A 176 -16.18 -17.10 -12.57
N LEU A 177 -15.31 -16.38 -13.27
CA LEU A 177 -15.19 -14.93 -13.18
C LEU A 177 -15.91 -14.24 -14.33
N ASP A 178 -15.82 -14.73 -15.57
CA ASP A 178 -16.48 -14.12 -16.74
C ASP A 178 -17.99 -14.48 -16.74
N LEU A 179 -18.81 -13.62 -16.11
CA LEU A 179 -20.22 -13.90 -15.86
C LEU A 179 -21.10 -13.68 -17.10
N ASP A 180 -20.74 -12.70 -17.94
CA ASP A 180 -21.47 -12.37 -19.17
C ASP A 180 -20.93 -13.08 -20.41
N ARG A 181 -19.79 -13.77 -20.30
CA ARG A 181 -19.15 -14.62 -21.32
C ARG A 181 -18.64 -13.82 -22.51
N ASP A 182 -18.15 -12.62 -22.27
CA ASP A 182 -17.57 -11.76 -23.31
C ASP A 182 -16.10 -12.09 -23.64
N GLY A 183 -15.49 -13.01 -22.88
CA GLY A 183 -14.10 -13.44 -23.05
C GLY A 183 -13.08 -12.62 -22.26
N ALA A 184 -13.54 -11.71 -21.39
CA ALA A 184 -12.74 -10.97 -20.44
C ALA A 184 -13.42 -10.94 -19.06
N ILE A 185 -12.68 -10.50 -18.05
CA ILE A 185 -13.23 -10.31 -16.70
C ILE A 185 -13.29 -8.81 -16.45
N SER A 186 -14.50 -8.27 -16.36
CA SER A 186 -14.71 -6.88 -15.97
C SER A 186 -14.55 -6.68 -14.46
N PHE A 187 -14.51 -5.42 -14.02
CA PHE A 187 -14.53 -5.11 -12.60
C PHE A 187 -15.81 -5.63 -11.94
N GLU A 188 -16.96 -5.51 -12.61
CA GLU A 188 -18.24 -5.92 -12.03
C GLU A 188 -18.36 -7.43 -11.91
N ASP A 189 -17.81 -8.17 -12.87
CA ASP A 189 -17.70 -9.62 -12.86
C ASP A 189 -16.89 -10.12 -11.67
N TYR A 190 -15.67 -9.59 -11.53
CA TYR A 190 -14.78 -9.90 -10.43
C TYR A 190 -15.41 -9.51 -9.09
N ARG A 191 -15.98 -8.30 -8.99
CA ARG A 191 -16.63 -7.79 -7.78
C ARG A 191 -17.80 -8.67 -7.35
N LYS A 192 -18.75 -8.97 -8.25
CA LYS A 192 -19.89 -9.86 -7.96
C LYS A 192 -19.42 -11.23 -7.49
N THR A 193 -18.42 -11.78 -8.18
CA THR A 193 -17.88 -13.11 -7.85
C THR A 193 -17.24 -13.13 -6.47
N VAL A 194 -16.42 -12.14 -6.13
CA VAL A 194 -15.76 -12.07 -4.81
C VAL A 194 -16.75 -11.72 -3.69
N LEU A 195 -17.78 -10.91 -3.94
CA LEU A 195 -18.83 -10.66 -2.95
C LEU A 195 -19.62 -11.94 -2.64
N GLY A 196 -19.88 -12.78 -3.65
CA GLY A 196 -20.51 -14.09 -3.45
C GLY A 196 -19.57 -15.14 -2.83
N THR A 197 -18.28 -15.07 -3.17
CA THR A 197 -17.25 -16.01 -2.70
C THR A 197 -15.96 -15.27 -2.31
N PRO A 198 -15.85 -14.76 -1.07
CA PRO A 198 -14.72 -13.93 -0.64
C PRO A 198 -13.35 -14.61 -0.72
N LEU A 199 -13.30 -15.95 -0.74
CA LEU A 199 -12.06 -16.72 -0.92
C LEU A 199 -11.40 -16.50 -2.30
N LEU A 200 -12.15 -15.99 -3.28
CA LEU A 200 -11.63 -15.69 -4.61
C LEU A 200 -10.97 -14.31 -4.72
N LEU A 201 -10.88 -13.55 -3.62
CA LEU A 201 -10.24 -12.23 -3.61
C LEU A 201 -8.83 -12.26 -4.21
N GLU A 202 -8.01 -13.26 -3.86
CA GLU A 202 -6.64 -13.39 -4.37
C GLU A 202 -6.45 -14.56 -5.34
N CYS A 203 -7.51 -14.96 -6.06
CA CYS A 203 -7.47 -16.11 -6.97
C CYS A 203 -6.52 -15.94 -8.17
N LEU A 204 -6.12 -14.71 -8.50
CA LEU A 204 -5.19 -14.39 -9.59
C LEU A 204 -3.75 -14.16 -9.10
N GLY A 205 -3.47 -14.48 -7.84
CA GLY A 205 -2.16 -14.34 -7.19
C GLY A 205 -2.15 -13.35 -6.04
N GLN A 206 -1.07 -13.38 -5.24
CA GLN A 206 -0.92 -12.51 -4.08
C GLN A 206 -0.97 -11.03 -4.49
N ALA A 207 -1.85 -10.28 -3.86
CA ALA A 207 -1.96 -8.83 -4.01
C ALA A 207 -1.92 -8.13 -2.64
N LEU A 208 -2.37 -8.81 -1.59
CA LEU A 208 -2.41 -8.35 -0.22
C LEU A 208 -1.33 -9.05 0.62
N PRO A 209 -0.87 -8.40 1.70
CA PRO A 209 0.02 -9.02 2.68
C PRO A 209 -0.64 -10.18 3.44
N ASP A 210 0.18 -11.15 3.88
CA ASP A 210 -0.28 -12.24 4.74
C ASP A 210 -0.94 -11.72 6.02
N ARG A 211 -2.08 -12.31 6.42
CA ARG A 211 -2.84 -11.88 7.60
C ARG A 211 -1.99 -11.83 8.88
N ILE A 212 -1.12 -12.81 9.10
CA ILE A 212 -0.23 -12.87 10.29
C ILE A 212 0.73 -11.68 10.29
N ARG A 213 1.28 -11.34 9.13
CA ARG A 213 2.20 -10.21 8.94
C ARG A 213 1.50 -8.88 9.12
N VAL A 214 0.27 -8.73 8.63
CA VAL A 214 -0.57 -7.56 8.89
C VAL A 214 -0.82 -7.38 10.38
N VAL A 215 -1.16 -8.46 11.09
CA VAL A 215 -1.38 -8.39 12.56
C VAL A 215 -0.10 -7.99 13.27
N ALA A 216 1.03 -8.64 12.96
CA ALA A 216 2.33 -8.29 13.54
C ALA A 216 2.69 -6.82 13.29
N PHE A 217 2.52 -6.34 12.05
CA PHE A 217 2.74 -4.94 11.70
C PHE A 217 1.81 -4.01 12.47
N ALA A 218 0.51 -4.33 12.54
CA ALA A 218 -0.49 -3.52 13.23
C ALA A 218 -0.23 -3.42 14.74
N THR A 219 0.28 -4.48 15.38
CA THR A 219 0.62 -4.44 16.82
C THR A 219 1.71 -3.43 17.16
N THR A 220 2.54 -3.02 16.18
CA THR A 220 3.57 -1.99 16.41
C THR A 220 3.01 -0.60 16.69
N PHE A 221 1.73 -0.34 16.37
CA PHE A 221 1.11 0.97 16.56
C PHE A 221 -0.32 0.97 17.10
N LEU A 222 -1.05 -0.16 17.08
CA LEU A 222 -2.42 -0.25 17.59
C LEU A 222 -2.52 -0.65 19.08
N VAL A 223 -1.41 -1.04 19.72
CA VAL A 223 -1.37 -1.45 21.14
C VAL A 223 -0.74 -0.35 22.03
N MET A 224 -0.55 0.85 21.49
CA MET A 224 -0.15 2.05 22.24
C MET A 224 -1.37 2.86 22.67
#